data_AF-A0A9X3SUG0-F1
#
_entry.id   AF-A0A9X3SUG0-F1
#
_cell.length_a   1.000
_cell.length_b   1.000
_cell.length_c   1.000
_cell.angle_alpha   90.00
_cell.angle_beta   90.00
_cell.angle_gamma   90.00
#
_symmetry.space_group_name_H-M   'P 1'
#
loop_
_entity.id
_entity.type
_entity.pdbx_description
1 polymer ?
#
loop_
_entity_poly.entity_id
_entity_poly.type
_entity_poly.pdbx_seq_one_letter_code
_entity_poly.pdbx_strand_id
1 'polypeptide(L)'
;MLKPLVIASDLDGTLLAPDGALSERTRDALAAARADGLAVVAVTARTPYGVDMLPDLLPYLDGAVCANGAIVYDPATRRIRILRSIRVWQGRKVVAAIAKRLPDAVFAVENGTGIVGEEAYRALVGSSNWEFAPDVDGVFKRAKRAVKIKAYCAGRTGEEMAAAVEGADLGGLSMCHWGDFGMLDLNARGADKAFGLATWCKERRVGPDAVVAFGDMPNDAPMLAWAGRSYAMGDAHPEAVAAATDRAATNAEDGVAQIIEGLLDSDTAAAA
;
A
#
# COMPACT_ATOMS: atom_id res chain seq x y z
N MET A 1 23.53 -18.01 1.54
CA MET A 1 22.87 -16.70 1.30
C MET A 1 22.86 -15.92 2.61
N LEU A 2 22.70 -14.59 2.59
CA LEU A 2 22.51 -13.80 3.81
C LEU A 2 21.12 -14.09 4.40
N LYS A 3 21.05 -14.28 5.73
CA LYS A 3 19.80 -14.43 6.46
C LYS A 3 19.01 -13.12 6.39
N PRO A 4 17.71 -13.14 6.05
CA PRO A 4 16.90 -11.93 6.05
C PRO A 4 16.67 -11.41 7.47
N LEU A 5 16.51 -10.09 7.59
CA LEU A 5 16.18 -9.41 8.84
C LEU A 5 14.76 -8.82 8.81
N VAL A 6 14.19 -8.62 7.61
CA VAL A 6 12.88 -7.99 7.41
C VAL A 6 12.06 -8.78 6.41
N ILE A 7 10.82 -9.07 6.78
CA ILE A 7 9.73 -9.47 5.89
C ILE A 7 8.89 -8.23 5.61
N ALA A 8 8.81 -7.82 4.36
CA ALA A 8 7.96 -6.73 3.90
C ALA A 8 6.85 -7.29 3.01
N SER A 9 5.60 -6.98 3.27
CA SER A 9 4.49 -7.56 2.49
C SER A 9 3.42 -6.54 2.19
N ASP A 10 2.90 -6.54 0.96
CA ASP A 10 1.56 -6.00 0.74
C ASP A 10 0.51 -6.79 1.54
N LEU A 11 -0.66 -6.18 1.71
CA LEU A 11 -1.78 -6.73 2.45
C LEU A 11 -2.79 -7.39 1.51
N ASP A 12 -3.56 -6.58 0.80
CA ASP A 12 -4.60 -7.02 -0.13
C ASP A 12 -3.97 -7.80 -1.28
N GLY A 13 -4.54 -8.97 -1.64
CA GLY A 13 -3.99 -9.81 -2.72
C GLY A 13 -2.67 -10.54 -2.39
N THR A 14 -2.07 -10.27 -1.22
CA THR A 14 -0.75 -10.79 -0.84
C THR A 14 -0.77 -11.50 0.52
N LEU A 15 -0.74 -10.75 1.63
CA LEU A 15 -0.69 -11.32 2.99
C LEU A 15 -2.06 -11.75 3.49
N LEU A 16 -3.10 -11.02 3.09
CA LEU A 16 -4.48 -11.31 3.47
C LEU A 16 -5.07 -12.31 2.48
N ALA A 17 -5.85 -13.24 3.02
CA ALA A 17 -6.66 -14.17 2.23
C ALA A 17 -7.68 -13.39 1.37
N PRO A 18 -8.29 -14.02 0.35
CA PRO A 18 -9.24 -13.34 -0.55
C PRO A 18 -10.45 -12.69 0.14
N ASP A 19 -10.82 -13.16 1.34
CA ASP A 19 -11.88 -12.59 2.17
C ASP A 19 -11.42 -11.39 3.04
N GLY A 20 -10.14 -11.03 2.96
CA GLY A 20 -9.51 -9.96 3.72
C GLY A 20 -9.06 -10.37 5.13
N ALA A 21 -9.19 -11.64 5.51
CA ALA A 21 -8.75 -12.16 6.81
C ALA A 21 -7.28 -12.57 6.80
N LEU A 22 -6.69 -12.69 8.00
CA LEU A 22 -5.40 -13.32 8.20
C LEU A 22 -5.62 -14.81 8.52
N SER A 23 -5.14 -15.71 7.66
CA SER A 23 -5.28 -17.15 7.88
C SER A 23 -4.49 -17.61 9.10
N GLU A 24 -4.88 -18.77 9.66
CA GLU A 24 -4.19 -19.39 10.80
C GLU A 24 -2.74 -19.73 10.44
N ARG A 25 -2.49 -20.32 9.26
CA ARG A 25 -1.13 -20.64 8.80
C ARG A 25 -0.26 -19.39 8.65
N THR A 26 -0.78 -18.33 8.04
CA THR A 26 -0.03 -17.07 7.91
C THR A 26 0.26 -16.46 9.28
N ARG A 27 -0.70 -16.50 10.20
CA ARG A 27 -0.52 -16.07 11.58
C ARG A 27 0.63 -16.81 12.26
N ASP A 28 0.67 -18.13 12.15
CA ASP A 28 1.71 -18.98 12.74
C ASP A 28 3.08 -18.72 12.12
N ALA A 29 3.15 -18.58 10.79
CA ALA A 29 4.38 -18.26 10.08
C ALA A 29 4.94 -16.89 10.50
N LEU A 30 4.10 -15.87 10.62
CA LEU A 30 4.51 -14.55 11.13
C LEU A 30 4.98 -14.61 12.59
N ALA A 31 4.31 -15.40 13.43
CA ALA A 31 4.72 -15.61 14.82
C ALA A 31 6.12 -16.25 14.89
N ALA A 32 6.35 -17.30 14.10
CA ALA A 32 7.62 -18.01 14.03
C ALA A 32 8.74 -17.11 13.50
N ALA A 33 8.50 -16.34 12.44
CA ALA A 33 9.47 -15.39 11.91
C ALA A 33 9.90 -14.35 12.95
N ARG A 34 8.95 -13.80 13.70
CA ARG A 34 9.25 -12.86 14.80
C ARG A 34 10.03 -13.52 15.93
N ALA A 35 9.71 -14.76 16.28
CA ALA A 35 10.43 -15.52 17.30
C ALA A 35 11.89 -15.78 16.90
N ASP A 36 12.15 -15.90 15.59
CA ASP A 36 13.49 -16.02 15.00
C ASP A 36 14.19 -14.65 14.78
N GLY A 37 13.56 -13.55 15.22
CA GLY A 37 14.14 -12.21 15.22
C GLY A 37 13.95 -11.41 13.94
N LEU A 38 13.14 -11.90 12.98
CA LEU A 38 12.79 -11.15 11.79
C LEU A 38 11.74 -10.10 12.14
N ALA A 39 11.92 -8.88 11.62
CA ALA A 39 10.90 -7.85 11.70
C ALA A 39 9.88 -8.00 10.56
N VAL A 40 8.61 -7.72 10.84
CA VAL A 40 7.54 -7.78 9.84
C VAL A 40 6.99 -6.37 9.59
N VAL A 41 6.90 -5.98 8.32
CA VAL A 41 6.44 -4.67 7.89
C VAL A 41 5.34 -4.81 6.84
N ALA A 42 4.16 -4.25 7.13
CA ALA A 42 3.11 -4.10 6.12
C ALA A 42 3.46 -2.96 5.16
N VAL A 43 3.34 -3.13 3.84
CA VAL A 43 3.63 -2.10 2.83
C VAL A 43 2.46 -1.96 1.87
N THR A 44 1.57 -1.00 2.14
CA THR A 44 0.20 -1.00 1.61
C THR A 44 -0.26 0.36 1.07
N ALA A 45 -1.25 0.32 0.18
CA ALA A 45 -2.00 1.50 -0.25
C ALA A 45 -3.00 2.00 0.80
N ARG A 46 -3.32 1.19 1.82
CA ARG A 46 -4.24 1.56 2.91
C ARG A 46 -3.70 2.74 3.74
N THR A 47 -4.61 3.43 4.41
CA THR A 47 -4.27 4.44 5.44
C THR A 47 -3.80 3.74 6.73
N PRO A 48 -3.18 4.47 7.68
CA PRO A 48 -2.92 3.92 9.02
C PRO A 48 -4.17 3.37 9.71
N TYR A 49 -5.31 4.06 9.58
CA TYR A 49 -6.60 3.56 10.06
C TYR A 49 -7.00 2.24 9.38
N GLY A 50 -6.77 2.09 8.08
CA GLY A 50 -7.06 0.84 7.36
C GLY A 50 -6.19 -0.34 7.81
N VAL A 51 -4.99 -0.08 8.33
CA VAL A 51 -4.15 -1.08 9.01
C VAL A 51 -4.69 -1.39 10.41
N ASP A 52 -5.17 -0.38 11.14
CA ASP A 52 -5.77 -0.56 12.47
C ASP A 52 -7.05 -1.41 12.46
N MET A 53 -7.72 -1.49 11.30
CA MET A 53 -8.89 -2.35 11.09
C MET A 53 -8.54 -3.84 10.92
N LEU A 54 -7.26 -4.23 11.03
CA LEU A 54 -6.78 -5.61 10.96
C LEU A 54 -6.24 -6.07 12.33
N PRO A 55 -7.09 -6.23 13.37
CA PRO A 55 -6.65 -6.51 14.73
C PRO A 55 -5.87 -7.81 14.86
N ASP A 56 -6.15 -8.80 14.00
CA ASP A 56 -5.44 -10.07 13.95
C ASP A 56 -4.01 -9.97 13.40
N LEU A 57 -3.72 -8.95 12.60
CA LEU A 57 -2.39 -8.72 12.03
C LEU A 57 -1.53 -7.82 12.91
N LEU A 58 -2.12 -6.85 13.59
CA LEU A 58 -1.40 -5.84 14.40
C LEU A 58 -0.36 -6.43 15.37
N PRO A 59 -0.60 -7.54 16.10
CA PRO A 59 0.39 -8.11 17.02
C PRO A 59 1.67 -8.59 16.34
N TYR A 60 1.62 -8.79 15.03
CA TYR A 60 2.74 -9.31 14.25
C TYR A 60 3.51 -8.22 13.51
N LEU A 61 3.11 -6.95 13.55
CA LEU A 61 3.77 -5.87 12.81
C LEU A 61 4.76 -5.06 13.68
N ASP A 62 6.00 -4.89 13.19
CA ASP A 62 6.98 -3.95 13.75
C ASP A 62 6.93 -2.57 13.08
N GLY A 63 6.11 -2.44 12.04
CA GLY A 63 5.87 -1.21 11.32
C GLY A 63 4.90 -1.40 10.17
N ALA A 64 4.40 -0.28 9.68
CA ALA A 64 3.68 -0.24 8.42
C ALA A 64 4.12 0.95 7.58
N VAL A 65 4.13 0.75 6.28
CA VAL A 65 4.31 1.77 5.26
C VAL A 65 2.95 1.92 4.58
N CYS A 66 2.31 3.07 4.80
CA CYS A 66 0.94 3.33 4.39
C CYS A 66 0.90 4.34 3.23
N ALA A 67 -0.27 4.47 2.61
CA ALA A 67 -0.53 5.42 1.53
C ALA A 67 0.50 5.32 0.39
N ASN A 68 0.81 4.10 -0.06
CA ASN A 68 1.81 3.81 -1.10
C ASN A 68 3.18 4.44 -0.79
N GLY A 69 3.64 4.36 0.46
CA GLY A 69 4.96 4.85 0.85
C GLY A 69 5.03 6.30 1.30
N ALA A 70 3.91 7.03 1.29
CA ALA A 70 3.89 8.40 1.76
C ALA A 70 3.93 8.51 3.30
N ILE A 71 3.61 7.43 4.02
CA ILE A 71 3.54 7.39 5.48
C ILE A 71 4.33 6.20 6.01
N VAL A 72 5.10 6.43 7.08
CA VAL A 72 5.58 5.39 7.98
C VAL A 72 4.74 5.44 9.25
N TYR A 73 4.27 4.28 9.68
CA TYR A 73 3.35 4.10 10.78
C TYR A 73 3.89 3.06 11.75
N ASP A 74 3.78 3.36 13.05
CA ASP A 74 4.05 2.43 14.14
C ASP A 74 2.70 1.97 14.72
N PRO A 75 2.28 0.71 14.46
CA PRO A 75 0.99 0.21 14.93
C PRO A 75 0.89 0.04 16.45
N ALA A 76 2.03 -0.16 17.14
CA ALA A 76 2.07 -0.35 18.59
C ALA A 76 1.86 0.99 19.33
N THR A 77 2.48 2.06 18.85
CA THR A 77 2.35 3.39 19.46
C THR A 77 1.35 4.31 18.78
N ARG A 78 0.75 3.86 17.67
CA ARG A 78 -0.14 4.63 16.79
C ARG A 78 0.52 5.93 16.27
N ARG A 79 1.85 5.95 16.19
CA ARG A 79 2.61 7.12 15.72
C ARG A 79 2.67 7.13 14.20
N ILE A 80 2.20 8.25 13.63
CA ILE A 80 2.20 8.48 12.18
C ILE A 80 3.30 9.46 11.82
N ARG A 81 4.14 9.09 10.86
CA ARG A 81 5.13 9.99 10.25
C ARG A 81 4.89 10.08 8.75
N ILE A 82 4.50 11.27 8.31
CA ILE A 82 4.29 11.57 6.90
C ILE A 82 5.63 11.91 6.26
N LEU A 83 6.05 11.12 5.29
CA LEU A 83 7.30 11.28 4.53
C LEU A 83 7.11 12.16 3.30
N ARG A 84 5.93 12.09 2.68
CA ARG A 84 5.57 12.83 1.47
C ARG A 84 4.14 13.36 1.57
N SER A 85 3.94 14.56 1.07
CA SER A 85 2.61 15.18 1.00
C SER A 85 2.45 15.94 -0.31
N ILE A 86 1.19 16.08 -0.71
CA ILE A 86 0.75 16.88 -1.85
C ILE A 86 0.47 18.28 -1.32
N ARG A 87 1.06 19.29 -1.97
CA ARG A 87 0.74 20.68 -1.62
C ARG A 87 -0.73 20.94 -1.96
N VAL A 88 -1.50 21.53 -1.06
CA VAL A 88 -2.95 21.75 -1.26
C VAL A 88 -3.24 22.49 -2.57
N TRP A 89 -2.47 23.52 -2.91
CA TRP A 89 -2.65 24.25 -4.17
C TRP A 89 -2.34 23.38 -5.41
N GLN A 90 -1.37 22.48 -5.32
CA GLN A 90 -1.00 21.54 -6.38
C GLN A 90 -2.12 20.52 -6.56
N GLY A 91 -2.58 19.93 -5.46
CA GLY A 91 -3.72 19.00 -5.47
C GLY A 91 -4.97 19.60 -6.10
N ARG A 92 -5.31 20.84 -5.76
CA ARG A 92 -6.44 21.57 -6.36
C ARG A 92 -6.29 21.75 -7.88
N LYS A 93 -5.09 22.06 -8.37
CA LYS A 93 -4.83 22.16 -9.82
C LYS A 93 -5.01 20.83 -10.52
N VAL A 94 -4.50 19.74 -9.93
CA VAL A 94 -4.57 18.40 -10.51
C VAL A 94 -6.02 17.89 -10.54
N VAL A 95 -6.75 18.05 -9.44
CA VAL A 95 -8.19 17.76 -9.40
C VAL A 95 -8.94 18.52 -10.48
N ALA A 96 -8.69 19.83 -10.63
CA ALA A 96 -9.34 20.62 -11.66
C ALA A 96 -8.97 20.16 -13.09
N ALA A 97 -7.75 19.66 -13.30
CA ALA A 97 -7.34 19.09 -14.59
C ALA A 97 -8.06 17.77 -14.89
N ILE A 98 -8.23 16.91 -13.88
CA ILE A 98 -8.97 15.65 -13.99
C ILE A 98 -10.46 15.92 -14.22
N ALA A 99 -11.08 16.80 -13.43
CA ALA A 99 -12.50 17.12 -13.53
C ALA A 99 -12.90 17.68 -14.90
N LYS A 100 -11.99 18.34 -15.63
CA LYS A 100 -12.24 18.78 -17.02
C LYS A 100 -12.41 17.64 -18.01
N ARG A 101 -11.81 16.48 -17.73
CA ARG A 101 -11.81 15.28 -18.59
C ARG A 101 -12.78 14.21 -18.08
N LEU A 102 -12.99 14.17 -16.77
CA LEU A 102 -13.92 13.30 -16.06
C LEU A 102 -14.86 14.18 -15.21
N PRO A 103 -15.89 14.81 -15.81
CA PRO A 103 -16.80 15.71 -15.08
C PRO A 103 -17.64 14.99 -14.03
N ASP A 104 -17.83 13.67 -14.18
CA ASP A 104 -18.56 12.83 -13.23
C ASP A 104 -17.67 12.26 -12.12
N ALA A 105 -16.37 12.60 -12.11
CA ALA A 105 -15.46 12.13 -11.07
C ALA A 105 -15.74 12.85 -9.75
N VAL A 106 -15.78 12.06 -8.68
CA VAL A 106 -15.84 12.53 -7.29
C VAL A 106 -14.48 12.33 -6.64
N PHE A 107 -14.11 13.23 -5.73
CA PHE A 107 -12.78 13.31 -5.16
C PHE A 107 -12.76 13.12 -3.64
N ALA A 108 -11.67 12.54 -3.16
CA ALA A 108 -11.38 12.44 -1.74
C ALA A 108 -9.89 12.70 -1.48
N VAL A 109 -9.57 13.15 -0.27
CA VAL A 109 -8.21 13.47 0.15
C VAL A 109 -7.90 12.71 1.43
N GLU A 110 -6.88 11.86 1.38
CA GLU A 110 -6.25 11.31 2.56
C GLU A 110 -5.35 12.38 3.20
N ASN A 111 -5.58 12.68 4.47
CA ASN A 111 -4.83 13.72 5.20
C ASN A 111 -3.72 13.17 6.12
N GLY A 112 -3.60 11.84 6.17
CA GLY A 112 -2.62 11.09 6.95
C GLY A 112 -3.17 10.42 8.21
N THR A 113 -4.29 10.90 8.74
CA THR A 113 -4.99 10.25 9.88
C THR A 113 -6.36 9.70 9.48
N GLY A 114 -6.94 10.22 8.40
CA GLY A 114 -8.21 9.78 7.84
C GLY A 114 -8.37 10.29 6.42
N ILE A 115 -9.60 10.22 5.91
CA ILE A 115 -9.96 10.65 4.57
C ILE A 115 -11.12 11.64 4.65
N VAL A 116 -11.04 12.68 3.85
CA VAL A 116 -12.15 13.60 3.61
C VAL A 116 -12.63 13.42 2.18
N GLY A 117 -13.87 13.00 1.97
CA GLY A 117 -14.48 12.82 0.66
C GLY A 117 -15.50 13.90 0.30
N GLU A 118 -15.83 14.03 -0.97
CA GLU A 118 -17.05 14.72 -1.37
C GLU A 118 -18.29 13.96 -0.88
N GLU A 119 -19.42 14.64 -0.68
CA GLU A 119 -20.64 14.01 -0.15
C GLU A 119 -21.11 12.81 -0.98
N ALA A 120 -20.87 12.87 -2.30
CA ALA A 120 -21.15 11.78 -3.23
C ALA A 120 -20.34 10.50 -2.95
N TYR A 121 -19.20 10.59 -2.26
CA TYR A 121 -18.45 9.40 -1.80
C TYR A 121 -19.19 8.62 -0.71
N ARG A 122 -20.10 9.25 0.04
CA ARG A 122 -20.73 8.62 1.21
C ARG A 122 -21.47 7.33 0.85
N ALA A 123 -22.09 7.26 -0.32
CA ALA A 123 -22.79 6.05 -0.75
C ALA A 123 -21.84 4.90 -1.12
N LEU A 124 -20.58 5.20 -1.42
CA LEU A 124 -19.56 4.23 -1.84
C LEU A 124 -18.77 3.66 -0.66
N VAL A 125 -18.63 4.45 0.39
CA VAL A 125 -17.90 4.05 1.59
C VAL A 125 -18.91 3.62 2.65
N GLY A 126 -18.85 2.36 3.06
CA GLY A 126 -19.65 1.85 4.16
C GLY A 126 -19.25 2.46 5.50
N SER A 127 -19.33 1.67 6.57
CA SER A 127 -18.84 2.09 7.90
C SER A 127 -17.36 2.48 7.84
N SER A 128 -17.07 3.76 8.00
CA SER A 128 -15.73 4.33 7.85
C SER A 128 -15.52 5.52 8.78
N ASN A 129 -14.26 5.91 9.00
CA ASN A 129 -13.89 7.12 9.73
C ASN A 129 -13.83 8.37 8.82
N TRP A 130 -14.48 8.33 7.66
CA TRP A 130 -14.37 9.41 6.68
C TRP A 130 -15.19 10.63 7.11
N GLU A 131 -14.62 11.80 6.88
CA GLU A 131 -15.37 13.05 6.90
C GLU A 131 -15.82 13.40 5.49
N PHE A 132 -16.87 14.23 5.37
CA PHE A 132 -17.44 14.59 4.07
C PHE A 132 -17.63 16.09 3.93
N ALA A 133 -17.45 16.60 2.71
CA ALA A 133 -17.72 17.98 2.36
C ALA A 133 -18.61 18.08 1.11
N PRO A 134 -19.36 19.20 0.93
CA PRO A 134 -20.28 19.33 -0.20
C PRO A 134 -19.61 19.26 -1.57
N ASP A 135 -18.36 19.73 -1.67
CA ASP A 135 -17.58 19.80 -2.89
C ASP A 135 -16.09 19.59 -2.59
N VAL A 136 -15.31 19.39 -3.65
CA VAL A 136 -13.85 19.17 -3.56
C VAL A 136 -13.10 20.35 -2.91
N ASP A 137 -13.64 21.56 -3.00
CA ASP A 137 -13.08 22.72 -2.34
C ASP A 137 -13.21 22.64 -0.82
N GLY A 138 -14.38 22.22 -0.34
CA GLY A 138 -14.65 21.87 1.04
C GLY A 138 -13.79 20.71 1.51
N VAL A 139 -13.54 19.70 0.66
CA VAL A 139 -12.65 18.58 0.96
C VAL A 139 -11.25 19.09 1.31
N PHE A 140 -10.62 19.88 0.45
CA PHE A 140 -9.27 20.41 0.71
C PHE A 140 -9.22 21.33 1.94
N LYS A 141 -10.27 22.13 2.19
CA LYS A 141 -10.36 22.99 3.37
C LYS A 141 -10.41 22.18 4.67
N ARG A 142 -11.22 21.12 4.71
CA ARG A 142 -11.36 20.24 5.88
C ARG A 142 -10.14 19.34 6.09
N ALA A 143 -9.60 18.78 5.01
CA ALA A 143 -8.44 17.90 5.07
C ALA A 143 -7.20 18.59 5.65
N LYS A 144 -7.03 19.91 5.41
CA LYS A 144 -5.89 20.76 5.82
C LYS A 144 -4.52 20.33 5.29
N ARG A 145 -4.37 19.07 4.90
CA ARG A 145 -3.19 18.41 4.34
C ARG A 145 -3.67 17.35 3.36
N ALA A 146 -2.91 17.13 2.29
CA ALA A 146 -3.13 16.03 1.36
C ALA A 146 -1.88 15.14 1.34
N VAL A 147 -2.08 13.83 1.52
CA VAL A 147 -1.05 12.79 1.38
C VAL A 147 -1.28 12.05 0.06
N LYS A 148 -2.54 11.70 -0.19
CA LYS A 148 -3.02 11.03 -1.39
C LYS A 148 -4.36 11.63 -1.79
N ILE A 149 -4.60 11.73 -3.10
CA ILE A 149 -5.90 12.14 -3.64
C ILE A 149 -6.51 10.92 -4.32
N LYS A 150 -7.80 10.71 -4.12
CA LYS A 150 -8.59 9.67 -4.77
C LYS A 150 -9.57 10.34 -5.71
N ALA A 151 -9.71 9.79 -6.91
CA ALA A 151 -10.77 10.16 -7.84
C ALA A 151 -11.53 8.90 -8.21
N TYR A 152 -12.86 8.91 -8.07
CA TYR A 152 -13.73 7.80 -8.42
C TYR A 152 -14.74 8.24 -9.47
N CYS A 153 -15.03 7.37 -10.43
CA CYS A 153 -16.11 7.55 -11.39
C CYS A 153 -16.97 6.29 -11.45
N ALA A 154 -18.26 6.43 -11.12
CA ALA A 154 -19.20 5.31 -11.20
C ALA A 154 -19.34 4.83 -12.65
N GLY A 155 -19.41 3.51 -12.85
CA GLY A 155 -19.62 2.91 -14.17
C GLY A 155 -18.44 2.99 -15.13
N ARG A 156 -17.24 3.36 -14.65
CA ARG A 156 -15.99 3.28 -15.41
C ARG A 156 -15.01 2.32 -14.77
N THR A 157 -14.11 1.77 -15.57
CA THR A 157 -12.92 1.08 -15.05
C THR A 157 -11.81 2.08 -14.72
N GLY A 158 -10.84 1.67 -13.92
CA GLY A 158 -9.65 2.47 -13.64
C GLY A 158 -8.81 2.71 -14.89
N GLU A 159 -8.78 1.74 -15.81
CA GLU A 159 -8.12 1.87 -17.11
C GLU A 159 -8.78 2.92 -18.00
N GLU A 160 -10.12 2.91 -18.11
CA GLU A 160 -10.87 3.94 -18.84
C GLU A 160 -10.65 5.34 -18.24
N MET A 161 -10.61 5.44 -16.92
CA MET A 161 -10.31 6.69 -16.24
C MET A 161 -8.88 7.16 -16.52
N ALA A 162 -7.90 6.26 -16.47
CA ALA A 162 -6.50 6.56 -16.75
C ALA A 162 -6.31 7.04 -18.19
N ALA A 163 -6.92 6.37 -19.16
CA ALA A 163 -6.92 6.78 -20.56
C ALA A 163 -7.60 8.15 -20.76
N ALA A 164 -8.73 8.40 -20.10
CA ALA A 164 -9.43 9.69 -20.21
C ALA A 164 -8.58 10.88 -19.71
N VAL A 165 -7.78 10.67 -18.67
CA VAL A 165 -6.89 11.71 -18.10
C VAL A 165 -5.50 11.73 -18.73
N GLU A 166 -5.25 10.92 -19.77
CA GLU A 166 -3.97 10.92 -20.48
C GLU A 166 -3.65 12.32 -21.04
N GLY A 167 -2.44 12.80 -20.75
CA GLY A 167 -2.01 14.16 -21.11
C GLY A 167 -2.59 15.27 -20.24
N ALA A 168 -3.30 14.97 -19.14
CA ALA A 168 -3.60 15.96 -18.12
C ALA A 168 -2.33 16.37 -17.36
N ASP A 169 -2.22 17.65 -16.99
CA ASP A 169 -1.13 18.11 -16.12
C ASP A 169 -1.36 17.62 -14.68
N LEU A 170 -0.73 16.50 -14.33
CA LEU A 170 -0.74 15.94 -12.98
C LEU A 170 0.23 16.64 -12.03
N GLY A 171 0.88 17.72 -12.46
CA GLY A 171 1.74 18.55 -11.60
C GLY A 171 2.91 17.77 -10.99
N GLY A 172 3.34 16.68 -11.62
CA GLY A 172 4.38 15.78 -11.11
C GLY A 172 3.93 14.82 -10.00
N LEU A 173 2.63 14.69 -9.74
CA LEU A 173 2.08 13.58 -8.95
C LEU A 173 2.15 12.28 -9.77
N SER A 174 2.38 11.15 -9.10
CA SER A 174 2.23 9.84 -9.73
C SER A 174 0.77 9.40 -9.62
N MET A 175 0.30 8.64 -10.61
CA MET A 175 -1.05 8.11 -10.68
C MET A 175 -0.99 6.59 -10.80
N CYS A 176 -1.84 5.89 -10.05
CA CYS A 176 -2.09 4.47 -10.22
C CYS A 176 -3.60 4.20 -10.27
N HIS A 177 -4.00 3.11 -10.90
CA HIS A 177 -5.40 2.69 -11.01
C HIS A 177 -5.55 1.21 -10.70
N TRP A 178 -6.79 0.76 -10.51
CA TRP A 178 -7.11 -0.58 -10.01
C TRP A 178 -7.90 -1.38 -11.05
N GLY A 179 -7.35 -1.48 -12.27
CA GLY A 179 -7.92 -2.25 -13.39
C GLY A 179 -9.41 -1.98 -13.60
N ASP A 180 -10.25 -2.90 -13.11
CA ASP A 180 -11.71 -2.89 -13.26
C ASP A 180 -12.45 -1.94 -12.32
N PHE A 181 -11.80 -1.45 -11.25
CA PHE A 181 -12.43 -0.53 -10.33
C PHE A 181 -12.15 0.92 -10.76
N GLY A 182 -13.22 1.70 -10.97
CA GLY A 182 -13.20 3.10 -11.42
C GLY A 182 -12.59 4.07 -10.41
N MET A 183 -11.31 3.88 -10.10
CA MET A 183 -10.56 4.64 -9.11
C MET A 183 -9.18 4.98 -9.63
N LEU A 184 -8.79 6.24 -9.45
CA LEU A 184 -7.43 6.73 -9.59
C LEU A 184 -6.91 7.17 -8.22
N ASP A 185 -5.74 6.66 -7.85
CA ASP A 185 -4.98 7.09 -6.69
C ASP A 185 -3.84 8.00 -7.16
N LEU A 186 -3.83 9.25 -6.72
CA LEU A 186 -2.74 10.20 -6.99
C LEU A 186 -1.86 10.34 -5.76
N ASN A 187 -0.60 9.96 -5.91
CA ASN A 187 0.38 9.94 -4.85
C ASN A 187 1.31 11.15 -4.96
N ALA A 188 1.82 11.61 -3.81
CA ALA A 188 2.83 12.63 -3.77
C ALA A 188 4.07 12.23 -4.60
N ARG A 189 4.73 13.21 -5.22
CA ARG A 189 5.94 12.96 -6.03
C ARG A 189 6.98 12.17 -5.24
N GLY A 190 7.42 11.04 -5.81
CA GLY A 190 8.42 10.16 -5.21
C GLY A 190 7.92 9.44 -3.95
N ALA A 191 6.61 9.33 -3.76
CA ALA A 191 6.01 8.36 -2.86
C ALA A 191 5.69 7.09 -3.66
N ASP A 192 6.38 6.01 -3.30
CA ASP A 192 6.09 4.65 -3.72
C ASP A 192 6.46 3.69 -2.57
N LYS A 193 6.01 2.44 -2.67
CA LYS A 193 6.20 1.42 -1.63
C LYS A 193 7.69 1.20 -1.31
N ALA A 194 8.57 1.24 -2.30
CA ALA A 194 10.02 1.10 -2.12
C ALA A 194 10.61 2.24 -1.29
N PHE A 195 10.26 3.49 -1.61
CA PHE A 195 10.73 4.67 -0.90
C PHE A 195 10.33 4.63 0.58
N GLY A 196 9.07 4.27 0.86
CA GLY A 196 8.58 4.14 2.22
C GLY A 196 9.29 3.03 3.00
N LEU A 197 9.43 1.85 2.39
CA LEU A 197 10.14 0.71 2.99
C LEU A 197 11.62 1.00 3.22
N ALA A 198 12.31 1.53 2.22
CA ALA A 198 13.72 1.91 2.33
C ALA A 198 13.95 2.94 3.44
N THR A 199 13.01 3.88 3.63
CA THR A 199 13.08 4.85 4.73
C THR A 199 12.92 4.16 6.09
N TRP A 200 11.98 3.22 6.23
CA TRP A 200 11.79 2.45 7.46
C TRP A 200 13.00 1.57 7.79
N CYS A 201 13.57 0.88 6.78
CA CYS A 201 14.74 0.02 6.91
C CYS A 201 16.01 0.81 7.27
N LYS A 202 16.22 1.97 6.64
CA LYS A 202 17.40 2.83 6.89
C LYS A 202 17.53 3.23 8.35
N GLU A 203 16.43 3.51 9.02
CA GLU A 203 16.41 3.90 10.44
C GLU A 203 16.83 2.76 11.37
N ARG A 204 16.68 1.52 10.89
CA ARG A 204 17.08 0.29 11.56
C ARG A 204 18.41 -0.24 11.04
N ARG A 205 19.09 0.49 10.16
CA ARG A 205 20.35 0.11 9.51
C ARG A 205 20.26 -1.22 8.75
N VAL A 206 19.08 -1.51 8.21
CA VAL A 206 18.84 -2.67 7.35
C VAL A 206 19.01 -2.25 5.89
N GLY A 207 19.88 -2.95 5.18
CA GLY A 207 20.04 -2.81 3.72
C GLY A 207 19.11 -3.73 2.95
N PRO A 208 18.91 -3.49 1.63
CA PRO A 208 17.98 -4.28 0.80
C PRO A 208 18.32 -5.77 0.77
N ASP A 209 19.61 -6.14 0.82
CA ASP A 209 20.07 -7.55 0.80
C ASP A 209 19.53 -8.40 1.97
N ALA A 210 19.06 -7.75 3.04
CA ALA A 210 18.48 -8.37 4.21
C ALA A 210 16.94 -8.26 4.25
N VAL A 211 16.30 -7.91 3.14
CA VAL A 211 14.84 -7.77 3.02
C VAL A 211 14.28 -8.82 2.09
N VAL A 212 13.21 -9.49 2.52
CA VAL A 212 12.33 -10.30 1.68
C VAL A 212 11.02 -9.54 1.47
N ALA A 213 10.62 -9.30 0.22
CA ALA A 213 9.40 -8.57 -0.12
C ALA A 213 8.34 -9.43 -0.84
N PHE A 214 7.06 -9.16 -0.59
CA PHE A 214 5.92 -9.82 -1.23
C PHE A 214 4.93 -8.79 -1.79
N GLY A 215 4.35 -9.05 -2.96
CA GLY A 215 3.37 -8.18 -3.59
C GLY A 215 2.74 -8.79 -4.85
N ASP A 216 1.63 -8.20 -5.31
CA ASP A 216 0.83 -8.73 -6.42
C ASP A 216 0.51 -7.69 -7.50
N MET A 217 0.54 -6.39 -7.19
CA MET A 217 0.07 -5.33 -8.09
C MET A 217 1.19 -4.40 -8.61
N PRO A 218 0.95 -3.60 -9.67
CA PRO A 218 1.97 -2.69 -10.21
C PRO A 218 2.59 -1.72 -9.19
N ASN A 219 1.83 -1.30 -8.17
CA ASN A 219 2.35 -0.44 -7.10
C ASN A 219 3.36 -1.15 -6.18
N ASP A 220 3.48 -2.48 -6.24
CA ASP A 220 4.49 -3.28 -5.55
C ASP A 220 5.80 -3.40 -6.33
N ALA A 221 5.76 -3.26 -7.66
CA ALA A 221 6.93 -3.47 -8.51
C ALA A 221 8.17 -2.69 -8.04
N PRO A 222 8.09 -1.41 -7.61
CA PRO A 222 9.26 -0.73 -7.05
C PRO A 222 9.86 -1.42 -5.82
N MET A 223 9.01 -1.91 -4.90
CA MET A 223 9.44 -2.59 -3.67
C MET A 223 10.06 -3.95 -3.99
N LEU A 224 9.42 -4.70 -4.89
CA LEU A 224 9.89 -6.02 -5.33
C LEU A 224 11.26 -5.92 -6.02
N ALA A 225 11.47 -4.91 -6.86
CA ALA A 225 12.76 -4.65 -7.51
C ALA A 225 13.84 -4.13 -6.54
N TRP A 226 13.44 -3.50 -5.43
CA TRP A 226 14.37 -2.93 -4.45
C TRP A 226 14.87 -3.95 -3.42
N ALA A 227 14.03 -4.89 -3.00
CA ALA A 227 14.39 -5.89 -2.00
C ALA A 227 15.39 -6.91 -2.55
N GLY A 228 16.31 -7.37 -1.70
CA GLY A 228 17.32 -8.36 -2.10
C GLY A 228 16.73 -9.72 -2.48
N ARG A 229 15.56 -10.04 -1.94
CA ARG A 229 14.72 -11.16 -2.36
C ARG A 229 13.28 -10.69 -2.43
N SER A 230 12.56 -11.09 -3.46
CA SER A 230 11.17 -10.69 -3.64
C SER A 230 10.36 -11.76 -4.34
N TYR A 231 9.08 -11.82 -3.98
CA TYR A 231 8.15 -12.82 -4.48
C TYR A 231 6.90 -12.11 -5.01
N ALA A 232 6.62 -12.31 -6.30
CA ALA A 232 5.32 -11.99 -6.87
C ALA A 232 4.36 -13.13 -6.55
N MET A 233 3.15 -12.80 -6.10
CA MET A 233 2.10 -13.80 -5.82
C MET A 233 1.71 -14.59 -7.09
N GLY A 234 1.10 -15.77 -6.90
CA GLY A 234 0.79 -16.69 -8.01
C GLY A 234 -0.06 -16.06 -9.13
N ASP A 235 -1.01 -15.22 -8.75
CA ASP A 235 -1.95 -14.47 -9.60
C ASP A 235 -1.54 -13.00 -9.80
N ALA A 236 -0.30 -12.65 -9.45
CA ALA A 236 0.21 -11.29 -9.55
C ALA A 236 0.19 -10.73 -10.99
N HIS A 237 -0.02 -9.42 -11.07
CA HIS A 237 0.03 -8.63 -12.30
C HIS A 237 1.40 -8.77 -13.00
N PRO A 238 1.47 -8.80 -14.35
CA PRO A 238 2.72 -8.97 -15.09
C PRO A 238 3.85 -8.01 -14.71
N GLU A 239 3.52 -6.77 -14.33
CA GLU A 239 4.52 -5.80 -13.84
C GLU A 239 5.15 -6.18 -12.49
N ALA A 240 4.36 -6.69 -11.54
CA ALA A 240 4.88 -7.18 -10.26
C ALA A 240 5.77 -8.41 -10.47
N VAL A 241 5.32 -9.32 -11.35
CA VAL A 241 6.08 -10.51 -11.76
C VAL A 241 7.42 -10.15 -12.37
N ALA A 242 7.45 -9.18 -13.29
CA ALA A 242 8.67 -8.78 -13.97
C ALA A 242 9.68 -8.13 -13.01
N ALA A 243 9.21 -7.55 -11.91
CA ALA A 243 10.05 -6.90 -10.90
C ALA A 243 10.54 -7.85 -9.80
N ALA A 244 9.85 -8.96 -9.55
CA ALA A 244 10.19 -9.89 -8.48
C ALA A 244 11.33 -10.85 -8.85
N THR A 245 12.09 -11.31 -7.85
CA THR A 245 13.14 -12.31 -8.06
C THR A 245 12.59 -13.72 -8.24
N ASP A 246 11.44 -14.01 -7.62
CA ASP A 246 10.81 -15.33 -7.60
C ASP A 246 9.28 -15.25 -7.56
N ARG A 247 8.63 -16.41 -7.60
CA ARG A 247 7.17 -16.59 -7.51
C ARG A 247 6.80 -17.25 -6.19
N ALA A 248 5.73 -16.78 -5.55
CA ALA A 248 5.05 -17.49 -4.47
C ALA A 248 3.76 -18.16 -4.99
N ALA A 249 3.17 -19.04 -4.18
CA ALA A 249 1.78 -19.48 -4.40
C ALA A 249 0.80 -18.29 -4.26
N THR A 250 -0.47 -18.50 -4.56
CA THR A 250 -1.49 -17.44 -4.41
C THR A 250 -1.74 -17.10 -2.94
N ASN A 251 -2.38 -15.96 -2.67
CA ASN A 251 -2.81 -15.62 -1.31
C ASN A 251 -3.89 -16.57 -0.78
N ALA A 252 -4.68 -17.20 -1.65
CA ALA A 252 -5.63 -18.25 -1.29
C ALA A 252 -4.97 -19.55 -0.81
N GLU A 253 -3.69 -19.75 -1.14
CA GLU A 253 -2.90 -20.94 -0.80
C GLU A 253 -1.87 -20.65 0.30
N ASP A 254 -1.95 -19.50 0.98
CA ASP A 254 -0.97 -19.04 1.98
C ASP A 254 0.45 -18.91 1.42
N GLY A 255 0.59 -18.41 0.18
CA GLY A 255 1.89 -18.32 -0.49
C GLY A 255 2.98 -17.60 0.31
N VAL A 256 2.62 -16.54 1.05
CA VAL A 256 3.56 -15.84 1.94
C VAL A 256 4.03 -16.75 3.08
N ALA A 257 3.10 -17.48 3.72
CA ALA A 257 3.42 -18.38 4.83
C ALA A 257 4.38 -19.50 4.39
N GLN A 258 4.12 -20.11 3.22
CA GLN A 258 4.97 -21.15 2.65
C GLN A 258 6.42 -20.70 2.47
N ILE A 259 6.62 -19.47 2.00
CA ILE A 259 7.97 -18.91 1.84
C ILE A 259 8.61 -18.64 3.19
N ILE A 260 7.87 -18.08 4.16
CA ILE A 260 8.39 -17.84 5.51
C ILE A 260 8.82 -19.14 6.18
N GLU A 261 8.01 -20.19 6.12
CA GLU A 261 8.34 -21.52 6.63
C GLU A 261 9.64 -22.04 6.02
N GLY A 262 9.78 -21.97 4.69
CA GLY A 262 11.00 -22.40 4.00
C GLY A 262 12.24 -21.59 4.36
N LEU A 263 12.10 -20.30 4.68
CA LEU A 263 13.20 -19.47 5.19
C LEU A 263 13.72 -20.00 6.53
N LEU A 264 12.80 -20.30 7.46
CA LEU A 264 13.12 -20.74 8.81
C LEU A 264 13.70 -22.17 8.85
N ASP A 265 13.21 -23.07 8.00
CA ASP A 265 13.75 -24.42 7.87
C ASP A 265 15.20 -24.42 7.36
N SER A 266 15.50 -23.56 6.38
CA SER A 266 16.83 -23.46 5.78
C SER A 266 17.90 -22.97 6.77
N ASP A 267 17.51 -22.11 7.72
CA ASP A 267 18.39 -21.63 8.79
C ASP A 267 18.66 -22.70 9.83
N THR A 268 17.65 -23.51 10.17
CA THR A 268 17.79 -24.63 11.11
C THR A 268 18.75 -25.69 10.56
N ALA A 269 18.67 -25.97 9.24
CA ALA A 269 19.58 -26.89 8.57
C ALA A 269 21.02 -26.35 8.41
N ALA A 270 21.20 -25.03 8.32
CA ALA A 270 22.53 -24.42 8.25
C ALA A 270 23.22 -24.29 9.63
N ALA A 271 22.45 -24.35 10.72
CA ALA A 271 22.94 -24.26 12.10
C ALA A 271 23.20 -25.63 12.76
N ALA A 272 22.77 -26.74 12.14
CA ALA A 272 22.98 -28.12 12.56
C ALA A 272 24.25 -28.73 11.95
#